data_AF-A0A920BNF3-F1
#
_entry.id   AF-A0A920BNF3-F1
#
_cell.length_a   1.000
_cell.length_b   1.000
_cell.length_c   1.000
_cell.angle_alpha   90.00
_cell.angle_beta   90.00
_cell.angle_gamma   90.00
#
_symmetry.space_group_name_H-M   'P 1'
#
loop_
_entity.id
_entity.type
_entity.pdbx_description
1 polymer ?
#
loop_
_entity_poly.entity_id
_entity_poly.type
_entity_poly.pdbx_seq_one_letter_code
_entity_poly.pdbx_strand_id
1 'polypeptide(L)'
;MSDVIYDNKGQLQQIQSGLLEGEQIIAVYDAIGAGTGFIGLTNRRIIIQDKSFVGKRFAITSIPYSKVSSVSVVSNKSWAGEFFSSGTIVITVGTHQHEVEFRGVEKTQHVHNVILHYAA
;
A
#
# COMPACT_ATOMS: atom_id res chain seq x y z
N MET A 1 1.73 -0.40 23.26
CA MET A 1 1.28 -0.81 21.92
C MET A 1 0.85 0.46 21.22
N SER A 2 1.61 0.92 20.23
CA SER A 2 1.17 2.02 19.38
C SER A 2 -0.10 1.60 18.64
N ASP A 3 -1.11 2.46 18.61
CA ASP A 3 -2.35 2.19 17.88
C ASP A 3 -2.02 2.01 16.39
N VAL A 4 -2.31 0.81 15.87
CA VAL A 4 -2.11 0.51 14.44
C VAL A 4 -3.06 1.39 13.64
N ILE A 5 -2.53 2.10 12.64
CA ILE A 5 -3.34 2.98 11.78
C ILE A 5 -4.14 2.12 10.80
N TYR A 6 -5.45 2.26 10.73
CA TYR A 6 -6.26 1.56 9.74
C TYR A 6 -7.52 2.31 9.30
N ASP A 7 -7.94 2.10 8.05
CA ASP A 7 -9.22 2.61 7.54
C ASP A 7 -10.40 1.67 7.83
N ASN A 8 -10.17 0.35 7.70
CA ASN A 8 -11.21 -0.66 7.84
C ASN A 8 -10.76 -1.81 8.76
N LYS A 9 -11.54 -2.07 9.80
CA LYS A 9 -11.22 -3.12 10.80
C LYS A 9 -11.20 -4.53 10.22
N GLY A 10 -12.07 -4.83 9.25
CA GLY A 10 -12.09 -6.15 8.60
C GLY A 10 -10.82 -6.40 7.78
N GLN A 11 -10.33 -5.38 7.08
CA GLN A 11 -9.05 -5.45 6.36
C GLN A 11 -7.87 -5.63 7.32
N LEU A 12 -7.86 -4.91 8.45
CA LEU A 12 -6.86 -5.11 9.50
C LEU A 12 -6.85 -6.56 9.98
N GLN A 13 -8.00 -7.12 10.32
CA GLN A 13 -8.13 -8.51 10.78
C GLN A 13 -7.68 -9.52 9.72
N GLN A 14 -7.94 -9.24 8.44
CA GLN A 14 -7.49 -10.06 7.33
C GLN A 14 -5.97 -10.08 7.21
N ILE A 15 -5.28 -8.97 7.50
CA ILE A 15 -3.81 -8.96 7.55
C ILE A 15 -3.30 -9.67 8.79
N GLN A 16 -3.91 -9.40 9.95
CA GLN A 16 -3.51 -10.01 11.22
C GLN A 16 -3.50 -11.54 11.18
N SER A 17 -4.47 -12.16 10.48
CA SER A 17 -4.53 -13.62 10.34
C SER A 17 -3.42 -14.22 9.48
N GLY A 18 -2.73 -13.42 8.67
CA GLY A 18 -1.64 -13.83 7.79
C GLY A 18 -0.24 -13.36 8.21
N LEU A 19 -0.11 -12.77 9.41
CA LEU A 19 1.17 -12.31 9.94
C LEU A 19 2.10 -13.48 10.28
N LEU A 20 3.38 -13.30 10.00
CA LEU A 20 4.42 -14.19 10.48
C LEU A 20 4.81 -13.86 11.92
N GLU A 21 5.43 -14.81 12.61
CA GLU A 21 5.94 -14.58 13.96
C GLU A 21 6.92 -13.38 14.00
N GLY A 22 6.65 -12.44 14.90
CA GLY A 22 7.42 -11.20 15.04
C GLY A 22 7.17 -10.14 13.95
N GLU A 23 6.25 -10.39 13.02
CA GLU A 23 5.78 -9.39 12.07
C GLU A 23 4.77 -8.45 12.75
N GLN A 24 4.94 -7.14 12.57
CA GLN A 24 4.09 -6.11 13.17
C GLN A 24 3.49 -5.22 12.08
N ILE A 25 2.20 -4.91 12.21
CA ILE A 25 1.50 -4.01 11.29
C ILE A 25 1.82 -2.57 11.68
N ILE A 26 2.18 -1.78 10.66
CA ILE A 26 2.41 -0.34 10.74
C ILE A 26 1.12 0.40 10.38
N ALA A 27 0.54 0.06 9.22
CA ALA A 27 -0.71 0.66 8.76
C ALA A 27 -1.48 -0.23 7.78
N VAL A 28 -2.79 -0.01 7.66
CA VAL A 28 -3.67 -0.64 6.67
C VAL A 28 -4.62 0.40 6.06
N TYR A 29 -4.46 0.68 4.77
CA TYR A 29 -5.28 1.68 4.08
C TYR A 29 -6.17 1.04 3.02
N ASP A 30 -7.41 1.52 2.96
CA ASP A 30 -8.35 1.15 1.92
C ASP A 30 -7.94 1.81 0.61
N ALA A 31 -7.90 1.02 -0.46
CA ALA A 31 -7.61 1.53 -1.79
C ALA A 31 -8.92 1.92 -2.47
N ILE A 32 -8.97 3.11 -3.07
CA ILE A 32 -10.08 3.54 -3.92
C ILE A 32 -9.66 3.31 -5.37
N GLY A 33 -10.47 2.60 -6.16
CA GLY A 33 -10.11 2.30 -7.56
C GLY A 33 -10.66 0.95 -8.02
N ALA A 34 -10.93 0.84 -9.31
CA ALA A 34 -11.42 -0.40 -9.91
C ALA A 34 -10.25 -1.39 -10.05
N GLY A 35 -10.01 -2.22 -9.02
CA GLY A 35 -9.03 -3.30 -9.10
C GLY A 35 -8.21 -3.49 -7.82
N THR A 36 -8.07 -2.47 -6.99
CA THR A 36 -7.25 -2.56 -5.77
C THR A 36 -8.15 -2.63 -4.54
N GLY A 37 -7.87 -3.56 -3.63
CA GLY A 37 -8.62 -3.76 -2.39
C GLY A 37 -8.10 -2.87 -1.26
N PHE A 38 -6.93 -3.21 -0.74
CA PHE A 38 -6.26 -2.46 0.32
C PHE A 38 -4.74 -2.62 0.19
N ILE A 39 -4.01 -1.78 0.90
CA ILE A 39 -2.59 -1.95 1.17
C ILE A 39 -2.37 -2.10 2.68
N GLY A 40 -1.55 -3.08 3.04
CA GLY A 40 -1.00 -3.23 4.38
C GLY A 40 0.50 -3.01 4.36
N LEU A 41 0.99 -2.34 5.40
CA LEU A 41 2.40 -2.12 5.64
C LEU A 41 2.77 -2.81 6.93
N THR A 42 3.76 -3.71 6.88
CA THR A 42 4.34 -4.34 8.07
C THR A 42 5.81 -3.96 8.19
N ASN A 43 6.44 -4.35 9.28
CA ASN A 43 7.90 -4.24 9.44
C ASN A 43 8.70 -5.24 8.57
N ARG A 44 8.05 -6.04 7.70
CA ARG A 44 8.72 -7.03 6.83
C ARG A 44 8.38 -6.89 5.35
N ARG A 45 7.15 -6.52 5.02
CA ARG A 45 6.63 -6.50 3.65
C ARG A 45 5.48 -5.53 3.48
N ILE A 46 5.24 -5.22 2.22
CA ILE A 46 4.01 -4.60 1.74
C ILE A 46 3.04 -5.73 1.38
N ILE A 47 1.76 -5.58 1.73
CA ILE A 47 0.70 -6.52 1.41
C ILE A 47 -0.34 -5.80 0.56
N ILE A 48 -0.62 -6.26 -0.65
CA ILE A 48 -1.61 -5.65 -1.55
C ILE A 48 -2.69 -6.66 -1.85
N GLN A 49 -3.95 -6.28 -1.67
CA GLN A 49 -5.08 -7.04 -2.22
C GLN A 49 -5.41 -6.54 -3.62
N ASP A 50 -5.38 -7.44 -4.60
CA ASP A 50 -5.79 -7.18 -5.97
C ASP A 50 -7.08 -7.96 -6.28
N LYS A 51 -8.12 -7.23 -6.72
CA LYS A 51 -9.46 -7.73 -7.05
C LYS A 51 -9.67 -7.88 -8.56
N SER A 52 -8.65 -7.64 -9.38
CA SER A 52 -8.73 -7.67 -10.85
C SER A 52 -8.73 -9.09 -11.46
N PHE A 53 -8.59 -10.13 -10.64
CA PHE A 53 -8.54 -11.51 -11.11
C PHE A 53 -9.91 -12.02 -11.59
N VAL A 54 -9.90 -12.65 -12.77
CA VAL A 54 -11.10 -13.24 -13.39
C VAL A 54 -11.79 -14.24 -12.45
N GLY A 55 -13.13 -14.20 -12.41
CA GLY A 55 -13.94 -15.16 -11.67
C GLY A 55 -14.16 -14.82 -10.19
N LYS A 56 -14.26 -13.54 -9.84
CA LYS A 56 -14.44 -13.04 -8.44
C LYS A 56 -13.32 -13.48 -7.49
N ARG A 57 -12.14 -13.77 -8.03
CA ARG A 57 -10.96 -14.10 -7.24
C ARG A 57 -10.29 -12.81 -6.81
N PHE A 58 -9.66 -12.85 -5.65
CA PHE A 58 -8.75 -11.79 -5.23
C PHE A 58 -7.40 -12.43 -4.88
N ALA A 59 -6.33 -11.73 -5.17
CA ALA A 59 -4.99 -12.10 -4.74
C ALA A 59 -4.59 -11.24 -3.54
N ILE A 60 -3.85 -11.82 -2.60
CA ILE A 60 -3.11 -11.09 -1.58
C ILE A 60 -1.64 -11.28 -1.89
N THR A 61 -1.00 -10.22 -2.35
CA THR A 61 0.40 -10.24 -2.78
C THR A 61 1.27 -9.68 -1.67
N SER A 62 2.27 -10.46 -1.25
CA SER A 62 3.30 -10.04 -0.31
C SER A 62 4.55 -9.61 -1.06
N ILE A 63 4.94 -8.34 -0.91
CA ILE A 63 6.11 -7.74 -1.54
C ILE A 63 7.14 -7.43 -0.45
N PRO A 64 8.25 -8.18 -0.37
CA PRO A 64 9.35 -7.82 0.52
C PRO A 64 9.92 -6.44 0.14
N TYR A 65 10.22 -5.60 1.12
CA TYR A 65 10.76 -4.26 0.83
C TYR A 65 12.07 -4.32 0.03
N SER A 66 12.91 -5.33 0.27
CA SER A 66 14.17 -5.56 -0.46
C SER A 66 13.99 -5.90 -1.94
N LYS A 67 12.75 -6.09 -2.42
CA LYS A 67 12.42 -6.33 -3.83
C LYS A 67 11.80 -5.11 -4.51
N VAL A 68 11.49 -4.06 -3.75
CA VAL A 68 10.98 -2.81 -4.31
C VAL A 68 12.12 -2.07 -5.00
N SER A 69 12.04 -1.91 -6.32
CA SER A 69 13.05 -1.16 -7.08
C SER A 69 12.76 0.34 -7.10
N SER A 70 11.50 0.73 -6.95
CA SER A 70 11.11 2.13 -6.79
C SER A 70 9.71 2.24 -6.18
N VAL A 71 9.46 3.38 -5.55
CA VAL A 71 8.14 3.84 -5.15
C VAL A 71 7.94 5.26 -5.68
N SER A 72 6.76 5.56 -6.22
CA SER A 72 6.46 6.85 -6.85
C SER A 72 5.12 7.37 -6.39
N VAL A 73 5.01 8.67 -6.14
CA VAL A 73 3.72 9.34 -5.99
C VAL A 73 3.29 9.90 -7.34
N VAL A 74 2.12 9.50 -7.82
CA VAL A 74 1.61 9.88 -9.16
C VAL A 74 0.57 10.97 -8.99
N SER A 75 0.76 12.13 -9.62
CA SER A 75 -0.16 13.27 -9.57
C SER A 75 -0.74 13.67 -10.93
N ASN A 76 -2.05 13.90 -10.96
CA ASN A 76 -2.79 14.42 -12.11
C ASN A 76 -2.54 15.94 -12.22
N LYS A 77 -1.36 16.31 -12.73
CA LYS A 77 -0.99 17.66 -13.23
C LYS A 77 -1.35 18.87 -12.34
N SER A 78 -0.34 19.40 -11.65
CA SER A 78 0.23 20.74 -11.89
C SER A 78 1.48 20.89 -11.02
N TRP A 79 2.66 20.99 -11.63
CA TRP A 79 3.93 21.37 -10.94
C TRP A 79 3.94 22.86 -10.55
N ALA A 80 2.77 23.42 -10.26
CA ALA A 80 2.54 24.80 -9.90
C ALA A 80 1.62 24.80 -8.68
N GLY A 81 2.20 24.71 -7.48
CA GLY A 81 1.56 25.20 -6.27
C GLY A 81 1.31 24.17 -5.16
N GLU A 82 0.85 22.95 -5.46
CA GLU A 82 0.49 21.99 -4.42
C GLU A 82 1.13 20.63 -4.67
N PHE A 83 2.25 20.39 -3.98
CA PHE A 83 2.83 19.07 -3.88
C PHE A 83 1.77 18.11 -3.31
N PHE A 84 1.55 16.99 -3.98
CA PHE A 84 0.69 15.89 -3.54
C PHE A 84 -0.84 16.08 -3.66
N SER A 85 -1.39 16.73 -4.68
CA SER A 85 -2.87 16.75 -4.88
C SER A 85 -3.50 15.38 -5.25
N SER A 86 -2.72 14.31 -5.28
CA SER A 86 -3.15 12.99 -5.75
C SER A 86 -2.99 11.88 -4.71
N GLY A 87 -3.96 10.98 -4.74
CA GLY A 87 -4.04 9.83 -3.85
C GLY A 87 -3.25 8.61 -4.31
N THR A 88 -2.41 8.68 -5.35
CA THR A 88 -1.90 7.45 -5.99
C THR A 88 -0.42 7.22 -5.74
N ILE A 89 -0.09 5.97 -5.38
CA ILE A 89 1.28 5.46 -5.30
C ILE A 89 1.48 4.32 -6.30
N VAL A 90 2.66 4.27 -6.90
CA VAL A 90 3.09 3.15 -7.76
C VAL A 90 4.32 2.51 -7.13
N ILE A 91 4.24 1.19 -6.91
CA ILE A 91 5.33 0.38 -6.36
C ILE A 91 5.84 -0.52 -7.49
N THR A 92 7.12 -0.39 -7.83
CA THR A 92 7.74 -1.20 -8.89
C THR A 92 8.53 -2.35 -8.29
N VAL A 93 8.29 -3.56 -8.79
CA VAL A 93 8.96 -4.81 -8.37
C VAL A 93 9.33 -5.60 -9.63
N GLY A 94 10.62 -5.59 -9.99
CA GLY A 94 11.06 -6.17 -11.26
C GLY A 94 10.38 -5.48 -12.45
N THR A 95 9.61 -6.24 -13.23
CA THR A 95 8.84 -5.73 -14.40
C THR A 95 7.39 -5.38 -14.06
N HIS A 96 6.95 -5.55 -12.81
CA HIS A 96 5.58 -5.31 -12.39
C HIS A 96 5.43 -3.97 -11.68
N GLN A 97 4.31 -3.31 -11.91
CA GLN A 97 3.89 -2.11 -11.19
C GLN A 97 2.59 -2.39 -10.45
N HIS A 98 2.56 -2.03 -9.17
CA HIS A 98 1.37 -2.07 -8.34
C HIS A 98 0.91 -0.66 -8.06
N GLU A 99 -0.25 -0.30 -8.59
CA GLU A 99 -0.87 1.00 -8.40
C GLU A 99 -1.90 0.92 -7.27
N VAL A 100 -1.78 1.82 -6.30
CA VAL A 100 -2.72 1.95 -5.19
C VAL A 100 -3.14 3.41 -5.07
N GLU A 101 -4.43 3.66 -5.23
CA GLU A 101 -5.03 4.98 -5.07
C GLU A 101 -5.76 5.05 -3.72
N PHE A 102 -5.68 6.20 -3.06
CA PHE A 102 -6.17 6.45 -1.71
C PHE A 102 -7.13 7.63 -1.70
N ARG A 103 -8.08 7.61 -0.75
CA ARG A 103 -8.80 8.82 -0.36
C ARG A 103 -7.94 9.61 0.62
N GLY A 104 -7.23 10.60 0.09
CA GLY A 104 -6.47 11.57 0.89
C GLY A 104 -4.96 11.46 0.72
N VAL A 105 -4.33 12.61 0.70
CA VAL A 105 -2.91 12.83 0.40
C VAL A 105 -1.99 12.29 1.49
N GLU A 106 -2.41 12.43 2.74
CA GLU A 106 -1.65 12.04 3.92
C GLU A 106 -1.32 10.54 3.92
N LYS A 107 -2.26 9.72 3.40
CA LYS A 107 -2.08 8.27 3.26
C LYS A 107 -0.99 7.96 2.24
N THR A 108 -1.05 8.61 1.07
CA THR A 108 -0.03 8.48 0.03
C THR A 108 1.35 8.82 0.58
N GLN A 109 1.47 9.94 1.29
CA GLN A 109 2.73 10.38 1.89
C GLN A 109 3.23 9.40 2.94
N HIS A 110 2.36 8.93 3.84
CA HIS A 110 2.74 7.97 4.87
C HIS A 110 3.20 6.64 4.25
N VAL A 111 2.44 6.09 3.30
CA VAL A 111 2.78 4.85 2.59
C VAL A 111 4.13 4.99 1.90
N HIS A 112 4.34 6.07 1.17
CA HIS A 112 5.61 6.35 0.49
C HIS A 112 6.79 6.37 1.46
N ASN A 113 6.66 7.07 2.59
CA ASN A 113 7.73 7.19 3.57
C ASN A 113 8.03 5.87 4.27
N VAL A 114 7.01 5.07 4.60
CA VAL A 114 7.21 3.73 5.17
C VAL A 114 7.97 2.84 4.19
N ILE A 115 7.57 2.84 2.90
CA ILE A 115 8.26 2.04 1.89
C ILE A 115 9.73 2.47 1.75
N LEU A 116 10.00 3.77 1.67
CA LEU A 116 11.37 4.28 1.62
C LEU A 116 12.19 3.90 2.86
N HIS A 117 11.58 3.93 4.05
CA HIS A 117 12.26 3.58 5.29
C HIS A 117 12.74 2.12 5.31
N TYR A 118 11.91 1.19 4.84
CA TYR A 118 12.23 -0.25 4.88
C TYR A 118 12.88 -0.82 3.61
N ALA A 119 12.82 -0.10 2.49
CA ALA A 119 13.48 -0.50 1.23
C ALA A 119 14.91 0.05 1.09
N ALA A 120 15.33 0.96 1.99
CA ALA A 120 16.68 1.52 2.03
C ALA A 120 17.76 0.49 2.44
#